data_AF-A0A841VUJ3-F1
#
_entry.id   AF-A0A841VUJ3-F1
#
_cell.length_a   1.000
_cell.length_b   1.000
_cell.length_c   1.000
_cell.angle_alpha   90.00
_cell.angle_beta   90.00
_cell.angle_gamma   90.00
#
_symmetry.space_group_name_H-M   'P 1'
#
loop_
_entity.id
_entity.type
_entity.pdbx_description
1 polymer ?
#
loop_
_entity_poly.entity_id
_entity_poly.type
_entity_poly.pdbx_seq_one_letter_code
_entity_poly.pdbx_strand_id
1 'polypeptide(L)'
;MPVAHDDSWLQPLGEAFHEVAFRANRLREWMEFEPLLRNLENRFSQFYSEVKNTSKDNFGSKVDTIQTIWSFCQESDIVDLEKFTDGIQHINQSLVTGDINKSDPTAQVLKLIDIGGKIRKSMDDLVFNDLKTNSNDFQMLLKGLTSNRRNVVGKEVRELCELTIRLRAEFKF
;
A
#
# COMPACT_ATOMS: atom_id res chain seq x y z
N MET A 1 5.28 -13.38 -55.04
CA MET A 1 4.46 -13.72 -53.87
C MET A 1 5.18 -13.20 -52.65
N PRO A 2 4.58 -12.37 -51.80
CA PRO A 2 5.22 -11.96 -50.56
C PRO A 2 5.31 -13.18 -49.64
N VAL A 3 6.51 -13.49 -49.17
CA VAL A 3 6.74 -14.51 -48.16
C VAL A 3 6.11 -13.96 -46.88
N ALA A 4 5.00 -14.55 -46.44
CA ALA A 4 4.48 -14.29 -45.11
C ALA A 4 5.54 -14.80 -44.13
N HIS A 5 6.26 -13.87 -43.49
CA HIS A 5 7.10 -14.21 -42.35
C HIS A 5 6.17 -14.68 -41.24
N ASP A 6 6.22 -15.97 -40.94
CA ASP A 6 5.52 -16.56 -39.82
C ASP A 6 6.23 -16.13 -38.53
N ASP A 7 5.91 -14.92 -38.07
CA ASP A 7 6.46 -14.32 -36.86
C ASP A 7 5.81 -14.89 -35.58
N SER A 8 5.07 -16.00 -35.68
CA SER A 8 4.44 -16.66 -34.53
C SER A 8 5.44 -17.09 -33.44
N TRP A 9 6.70 -17.34 -33.80
CA TRP A 9 7.79 -17.64 -32.86
C TRP A 9 8.24 -16.42 -32.04
N LEU A 10 7.92 -15.19 -32.46
CA LEU A 10 8.18 -13.96 -31.70
C LEU A 10 7.11 -13.65 -30.66
N GLN A 11 5.93 -14.28 -30.78
CA GLN A 11 4.80 -14.02 -29.89
C GLN A 11 5.12 -14.34 -28.41
N PRO A 12 5.76 -15.48 -28.05
CA PRO A 12 6.15 -15.77 -26.67
C PRO A 12 7.18 -14.78 -26.11
N LEU A 13 8.09 -14.29 -26.96
CA LEU A 13 9.07 -13.26 -26.57
C LEU A 13 8.38 -11.94 -26.28
N GLY A 14 7.42 -11.56 -27.13
CA GLY A 14 6.57 -10.38 -26.93
C GLY A 14 5.78 -10.45 -25.62
N GLU A 15 5.15 -11.59 -25.34
CA GLU A 15 4.41 -11.82 -24.08
C GLU A 15 5.32 -11.72 -22.85
N ALA A 16 6.52 -12.31 -22.91
CA ALA A 16 7.48 -12.24 -21.82
C ALA A 16 8.01 -10.82 -21.57
N PHE A 17 8.26 -10.01 -22.61
CA PHE A 17 8.62 -8.61 -22.44
C PHE A 17 7.49 -7.78 -21.81
N HIS A 18 6.24 -8.02 -22.20
CA HIS A 18 5.09 -7.38 -21.57
C HIS A 18 4.99 -7.76 -20.09
N GLU A 19 5.21 -9.04 -19.75
CA GLU A 19 5.20 -9.50 -18.36
C GLU A 19 6.33 -8.87 -17.52
N VAL A 20 7.56 -8.79 -18.06
CA VAL A 20 8.68 -8.10 -17.39
C VAL A 20 8.33 -6.63 -17.14
N ALA A 21 7.83 -5.92 -18.16
CA ALA A 21 7.49 -4.51 -18.05
C ALA A 21 6.37 -4.26 -17.02
N PHE A 22 5.33 -5.10 -17.04
CA PHE A 22 4.24 -5.05 -16.06
C PHE A 22 4.75 -5.23 -14.63
N ARG A 23 5.55 -6.27 -14.37
CA ARG A 23 6.09 -6.56 -13.03
C ARG A 23 7.07 -5.49 -12.54
N ALA A 24 7.90 -4.95 -13.44
CA ALA A 24 8.80 -3.84 -13.12
C ALA A 24 8.02 -2.57 -12.73
N ASN A 25 6.93 -2.25 -13.45
CA ASN A 25 6.05 -1.14 -13.09
C ASN A 25 5.40 -1.33 -11.72
N ARG A 26 4.90 -2.54 -11.41
CA ARG A 26 4.34 -2.85 -10.09
C ARG A 26 5.38 -2.75 -8.98
N LEU A 27 6.63 -3.18 -9.21
CA LEU A 27 7.70 -3.02 -8.23
C LEU A 27 8.01 -1.54 -7.95
N ARG A 28 8.02 -0.71 -8.99
CA ARG A 28 8.21 0.74 -8.86
C ARG A 28 7.11 1.35 -7.98
N GLU A 29 5.84 0.99 -8.21
CA GLU A 29 4.73 1.46 -7.37
C GLU A 29 4.94 1.08 -5.89
N TRP A 30 5.28 -0.17 -5.61
CA TRP A 30 5.54 -0.61 -4.22
C TRP A 30 6.77 0.03 -3.57
N MET A 31 7.75 0.46 -4.38
CA MET A 31 8.90 1.23 -3.91
C MET A 31 8.52 2.67 -3.58
N GLU A 32 7.68 3.31 -4.39
CA GLU A 32 7.16 4.65 -4.12
C GLU A 32 6.22 4.68 -2.90
N PHE A 33 5.51 3.57 -2.66
CA PHE A 33 4.65 3.41 -1.50
C PHE A 33 5.39 3.27 -0.16
N GLU A 34 6.60 2.69 -0.18
CA GLU A 34 7.34 2.35 1.03
C GLU A 34 7.70 3.55 1.93
N PRO A 35 8.25 4.65 1.39
CA PRO A 35 8.51 5.85 2.18
C PRO A 35 7.25 6.39 2.87
N LEU A 36 6.11 6.39 2.16
CA LEU A 36 4.84 6.87 2.69
C LEU A 36 4.36 6.00 3.87
N LEU A 37 4.38 4.68 3.67
CA LEU A 37 3.97 3.72 4.69
C LEU A 37 4.86 3.78 5.94
N ARG A 38 6.19 3.91 5.74
CA ARG A 38 7.16 4.01 6.83
C ARG A 38 6.99 5.31 7.63
N ASN A 39 6.72 6.43 6.95
CA ASN A 39 6.49 7.70 7.61
C ASN A 39 5.21 7.65 8.45
N LEU A 40 4.12 7.10 7.88
CA LEU A 40 2.89 6.88 8.63
C LEU A 40 3.12 5.97 9.86
N GLU A 41 3.84 4.85 9.71
CA GLU A 41 4.13 3.93 10.81
C GLU A 41 4.91 4.61 11.95
N ASN A 42 5.94 5.40 11.60
CA ASN A 42 6.74 6.12 12.59
C ASN A 42 5.89 7.14 13.37
N ARG A 43 5.06 7.94 12.69
CA ARG A 43 4.26 8.97 13.35
C ARG A 43 3.09 8.38 14.12
N PHE A 44 2.39 7.43 13.53
CA PHE A 44 1.28 6.74 14.17
C PHE A 44 1.74 5.98 15.43
N SER A 45 2.99 5.48 15.46
CA SER A 45 3.54 4.85 16.67
C SER A 45 3.59 5.80 17.87
N GLN A 46 3.83 7.10 17.65
CA GLN A 46 3.84 8.12 18.70
C GLN A 46 2.42 8.38 19.19
N PHE A 47 1.48 8.58 18.26
CA PHE A 47 0.05 8.71 18.57
C PHE A 47 -0.47 7.52 19.37
N TYR A 48 -0.23 6.31 18.88
CA TYR A 48 -0.67 5.06 19.49
C TYR A 48 -0.11 4.89 20.91
N SER A 49 1.15 5.28 21.11
CA SER A 49 1.77 5.25 22.44
C SER A 49 1.11 6.24 23.39
N GLU A 50 0.78 7.45 22.95
CA GLU A 50 0.10 8.45 23.79
C GLU A 50 -1.31 7.99 24.16
N VAL A 51 -2.08 7.45 23.20
CA VAL A 51 -3.42 6.88 23.47
C VAL A 51 -3.34 5.71 24.46
N LYS A 52 -2.33 4.84 24.32
CA LYS A 52 -2.14 3.68 25.21
C LYS A 52 -1.75 4.08 26.64
N ASN A 53 -0.95 5.14 26.79
CA ASN A 53 -0.49 5.65 28.08
C ASN A 53 -1.53 6.56 28.76
N THR A 54 -2.53 7.02 28.02
CA THR A 54 -3.64 7.81 28.54
C THR A 54 -4.64 6.89 29.24
N SER A 55 -5.21 7.36 30.36
CA SER A 55 -6.30 6.69 31.06
C SER A 55 -7.61 7.42 30.78
N LYS A 56 -8.74 6.74 31.04
CA LYS A 56 -10.06 7.38 30.88
C LYS A 56 -10.19 8.62 31.77
N ASP A 57 -9.58 8.60 32.96
CA ASP A 57 -9.71 9.65 33.98
C ASP A 57 -8.92 10.92 33.65
N ASN A 58 -7.85 10.82 32.84
CA ASN A 58 -7.05 11.97 32.42
C ASN A 58 -7.20 12.32 30.93
N PHE A 59 -8.07 11.61 30.19
CA PHE A 59 -8.25 11.79 28.75
C PHE A 59 -8.60 13.23 28.37
N GLY A 60 -9.52 13.88 29.09
CA GLY A 60 -9.89 15.27 28.82
C GLY A 60 -8.70 16.25 28.91
N SER A 61 -7.73 16.00 29.79
CA SER A 61 -6.51 16.82 29.90
C SER A 61 -5.44 16.51 28.84
N LYS A 62 -5.60 15.39 28.12
CA LYS A 62 -4.65 14.88 27.14
C LYS A 62 -5.15 15.00 25.71
N VAL A 63 -6.43 15.30 25.51
CA VAL A 63 -7.06 15.30 24.17
C VAL A 63 -6.37 16.27 23.21
N ASP A 64 -6.01 17.47 23.64
CA ASP A 64 -5.34 18.47 22.79
C ASP A 64 -3.98 17.97 22.29
N THR A 65 -3.22 17.32 23.18
CA THR A 65 -1.94 16.68 22.83
C THR A 65 -2.15 15.55 21.84
N ILE A 66 -3.14 14.68 22.08
CA ILE A 66 -3.45 13.54 21.21
C ILE A 66 -3.91 14.03 19.83
N GLN A 67 -4.79 15.04 19.77
CA GLN A 67 -5.24 15.68 18.54
C GLN A 67 -4.09 16.31 17.78
N THR A 68 -3.17 16.99 18.48
CA THR A 68 -1.98 17.58 17.87
C THR A 68 -1.11 16.50 17.20
N ILE A 69 -0.84 15.38 17.88
CA ILE A 69 -0.07 14.27 17.32
C ILE A 69 -0.81 13.63 16.13
N TRP A 70 -2.14 13.47 16.23
CA TRP A 70 -2.96 12.95 15.13
C TRP A 70 -2.96 13.87 13.90
N SER A 71 -3.00 15.18 14.10
CA SER A 71 -2.96 16.18 13.03
C SER A 71 -1.72 16.00 12.15
N PHE A 72 -0.56 15.74 12.76
CA PHE A 72 0.68 15.41 12.05
C PHE A 72 0.65 14.07 11.32
N CYS A 73 -0.23 13.14 11.69
CA CYS A 73 -0.44 11.90 10.95
C CYS A 73 -1.39 12.11 9.76
N GLN A 74 -2.44 12.93 9.94
CA GLN A 74 -3.47 13.17 8.95
C GLN A 74 -3.01 14.08 7.80
N GLU A 75 -2.38 15.22 8.10
CA GLU A 75 -2.09 16.27 7.10
C GLU A 75 -1.00 15.88 6.09
N SER A 76 0.00 15.11 6.51
CA SER A 76 1.09 14.70 5.62
C SER A 76 0.91 13.29 5.08
N ASP A 77 0.59 12.30 5.91
CA ASP A 77 0.82 10.90 5.52
C ASP A 77 -0.45 10.16 5.09
N ILE A 78 -1.62 10.46 5.68
CA ILE A 78 -2.90 9.88 5.22
C ILE A 78 -3.33 10.49 3.87
N VAL A 79 -3.17 11.81 3.70
CA VAL A 79 -3.45 12.50 2.42
C VAL A 79 -2.52 12.00 1.30
N ASP A 80 -1.26 11.73 1.61
CA ASP A 80 -0.32 11.19 0.63
C ASP A 80 -0.66 9.73 0.27
N LEU A 81 -1.17 8.94 1.23
CA LEU A 81 -1.71 7.60 0.96
C LEU A 81 -2.99 7.64 0.13
N GLU A 82 -3.90 8.60 0.37
CA GLU A 82 -5.10 8.83 -0.45
C GLU A 82 -4.73 9.13 -1.90
N LYS A 83 -3.85 10.12 -2.13
CA LYS A 83 -3.37 10.49 -3.48
C LYS A 83 -2.66 9.35 -4.18
N PHE A 84 -1.87 8.58 -3.44
CA PHE A 84 -1.20 7.40 -3.99
C PHE A 84 -2.20 6.31 -4.38
N THR A 85 -3.25 6.12 -3.59
CA THR A 85 -4.31 5.14 -3.88
C THR A 85 -5.13 5.55 -5.10
N ASP A 86 -5.46 6.83 -5.23
CA ASP A 86 -6.12 7.39 -6.43
C ASP A 86 -5.23 7.20 -7.68
N GLY A 87 -3.92 7.40 -7.54
CA GLY A 87 -2.93 7.14 -8.58
C GLY A 87 -2.86 5.66 -8.99
N ILE A 88 -2.83 4.74 -8.03
CA ILE A 88 -2.86 3.29 -8.27
C ILE A 88 -4.18 2.87 -8.92
N GLN A 89 -5.32 3.37 -8.46
CA GLN A 89 -6.62 3.08 -9.07
C GLN A 89 -6.66 3.54 -10.52
N HIS A 90 -6.17 4.74 -10.81
CA HIS A 90 -6.11 5.27 -12.17
C HIS A 90 -5.19 4.42 -13.08
N ILE A 91 -4.05 3.96 -12.58
CA ILE A 91 -3.12 3.10 -13.34
C ILE A 91 -3.73 1.70 -13.55
N ASN A 92 -4.29 1.08 -12.51
CA ASN A 92 -4.95 -0.23 -12.61
C ASN A 92 -6.16 -0.19 -13.56
N GLN A 93 -6.92 0.90 -13.58
CA GLN A 93 -8.01 1.13 -14.54
C GLN A 93 -7.49 1.40 -15.96
N SER A 94 -6.29 1.96 -16.11
CA SER A 94 -5.67 2.18 -17.43
C SER A 94 -5.04 0.90 -17.99
N LEU A 95 -4.60 -0.02 -17.13
CA LEU A 95 -4.01 -1.31 -17.46
C LEU A 95 -5.07 -2.40 -17.70
N VAL A 96 -6.14 -2.11 -18.46
CA VAL A 96 -7.17 -3.10 -18.84
C VAL A 96 -6.58 -4.23 -19.70
N THR A 97 -5.88 -5.14 -19.03
CA THR A 97 -5.51 -6.49 -19.43
C THR A 97 -5.64 -7.36 -18.17
N GLY A 98 -6.90 -7.62 -17.80
CA GLY A 98 -7.35 -8.94 -17.39
C GLY A 98 -7.06 -9.49 -15.98
N ASP A 99 -6.09 -9.00 -15.20
CA ASP A 99 -5.74 -9.69 -13.94
C ASP A 99 -5.44 -8.76 -12.74
N ILE A 100 -6.43 -7.93 -12.38
CA ILE A 100 -6.36 -7.00 -11.23
C ILE A 100 -6.53 -7.74 -9.88
N ASN A 101 -6.91 -9.01 -9.86
CA ASN A 101 -7.37 -9.66 -8.64
C ASN A 101 -6.31 -10.57 -8.02
N LYS A 102 -5.52 -10.04 -7.08
CA LYS A 102 -5.07 -10.78 -5.86
C LYS A 102 -4.25 -9.95 -4.85
N SER A 103 -3.76 -8.75 -5.19
CA SER A 103 -2.82 -8.03 -4.30
C SER A 103 -2.91 -6.50 -4.36
N ASP A 104 -4.06 -5.94 -4.73
CA ASP A 104 -4.28 -4.50 -4.72
C ASP A 104 -4.34 -3.97 -3.26
N PRO A 105 -3.40 -3.11 -2.82
CA PRO A 105 -3.42 -2.52 -1.48
C PRO A 105 -4.59 -1.57 -1.25
N THR A 106 -5.27 -1.11 -2.31
CA THR A 106 -6.32 -0.08 -2.29
C THR A 106 -7.39 -0.35 -1.24
N ALA A 107 -7.92 -1.57 -1.17
CA ALA A 107 -8.96 -1.90 -0.20
C ALA A 107 -8.49 -1.81 1.27
N GLN A 108 -7.21 -2.08 1.54
CA GLN A 108 -6.64 -1.94 2.88
C GLN A 108 -6.36 -0.46 3.20
N VAL A 109 -5.90 0.32 2.22
CA VAL A 109 -5.69 1.77 2.39
C VAL A 109 -7.01 2.50 2.64
N LEU A 110 -8.06 2.20 1.88
CA LEU A 110 -9.40 2.76 2.10
C LEU A 110 -9.93 2.46 3.50
N LYS A 111 -9.65 1.26 4.04
CA LYS A 111 -9.99 0.92 5.43
C LYS A 111 -9.16 1.70 6.45
N LEU A 112 -7.88 1.97 6.18
CA LEU A 112 -7.05 2.83 7.04
C LEU A 112 -7.64 4.24 7.09
N ILE A 113 -8.06 4.79 5.95
CA ILE A 113 -8.69 6.11 5.86
C ILE A 113 -9.99 6.16 6.67
N ASP A 114 -10.88 5.16 6.49
CA ASP A 114 -12.13 5.06 7.26
C ASP A 114 -11.89 5.01 8.78
N ILE A 115 -10.95 4.17 9.23
CA ILE A 115 -10.58 4.09 10.65
C ILE A 115 -9.96 5.40 11.13
N GLY A 116 -9.15 6.07 10.31
CA GLY A 116 -8.61 7.39 10.62
C GLY A 116 -9.70 8.45 10.83
N GLY A 117 -10.76 8.42 10.02
CA GLY A 117 -11.95 9.25 10.21
C GLY A 117 -12.66 8.95 11.54
N LYS A 118 -12.77 7.68 11.91
CA LYS A 118 -13.34 7.27 13.21
C LYS A 118 -12.49 7.70 14.39
N ILE A 119 -11.15 7.64 14.29
CA ILE A 119 -10.22 8.15 15.30
C ILE A 119 -10.48 9.64 15.55
N ARG A 120 -10.55 10.44 14.47
CA ARG A 120 -10.85 11.87 14.57
C ARG A 120 -12.17 12.13 15.28
N LYS A 121 -13.23 11.45 14.85
CA LYS A 121 -14.56 11.57 15.47
C LYS A 121 -14.53 11.19 16.96
N SER A 122 -13.84 10.12 17.34
CA SER A 122 -13.73 9.72 18.75
C SER A 122 -12.98 10.75 19.61
N MET A 123 -12.04 11.51 19.05
CA MET A 123 -11.40 12.62 19.76
C MET A 123 -12.36 13.81 19.91
N ASP A 124 -13.06 14.20 18.84
CA ASP A 124 -14.00 15.30 18.83
C ASP A 124 -15.18 15.07 19.80
N ASP A 125 -15.69 13.83 19.83
CA ASP A 125 -16.79 13.41 20.71
C ASP A 125 -16.33 13.04 22.13
N LEU A 126 -15.02 13.12 22.42
CA LEU A 126 -14.39 12.74 23.67
C LEU A 126 -14.70 11.29 24.13
N VAL A 127 -14.79 10.35 23.20
CA VAL A 127 -15.09 8.94 23.48
C VAL A 127 -13.80 8.11 23.54
N PHE A 128 -13.20 8.04 24.74
CA PHE A 128 -11.90 7.37 24.95
C PHE A 128 -11.86 5.89 24.54
N ASN A 129 -12.92 5.13 24.82
CA ASN A 129 -12.95 3.69 24.50
C ASN A 129 -12.97 3.44 22.99
N ASP A 130 -13.69 4.26 22.24
CA ASP A 130 -13.74 4.19 20.78
C ASP A 130 -12.40 4.61 20.20
N LEU A 131 -11.81 5.69 20.72
CA LEU A 131 -10.47 6.14 20.33
C LEU A 131 -9.44 5.01 20.48
N LYS A 132 -9.44 4.34 21.64
CA LYS A 132 -8.51 3.23 21.92
C LYS A 132 -8.74 2.04 20.98
N THR A 133 -9.99 1.68 20.73
CA THR A 133 -10.35 0.58 19.84
C THR A 133 -9.95 0.88 18.40
N ASN A 134 -10.34 2.04 17.88
CA ASN A 134 -10.00 2.47 16.52
C ASN A 134 -8.48 2.63 16.34
N SER A 135 -7.74 3.08 17.37
CA SER A 135 -6.28 3.15 17.34
C SER A 135 -5.62 1.77 17.26
N ASN A 136 -6.16 0.76 17.95
CA ASN A 136 -5.68 -0.63 17.85
C ASN A 136 -5.95 -1.20 16.46
N ASP A 137 -7.15 -0.98 15.92
CA ASP A 137 -7.54 -1.48 14.60
C ASP A 137 -6.66 -0.85 13.50
N PHE A 138 -6.39 0.45 13.60
CA PHE A 138 -5.48 1.15 12.70
C PHE A 138 -4.07 0.56 12.78
N GLN A 139 -3.53 0.32 13.99
CA GLN A 139 -2.20 -0.29 14.17
C GLN A 139 -2.10 -1.69 13.56
N MET A 140 -3.15 -2.51 13.75
CA MET A 140 -3.19 -3.86 13.20
C MET A 140 -3.24 -3.83 11.67
N LEU A 141 -4.07 -2.96 11.10
CA LEU A 141 -4.21 -2.82 9.66
C LEU A 141 -2.92 -2.29 9.01
N LEU A 142 -2.27 -1.31 9.65
CA LEU A 142 -1.01 -0.74 9.19
C LEU A 142 0.11 -1.80 9.16
N LYS A 143 0.23 -2.60 10.22
CA LYS A 143 1.16 -3.75 10.25
C LYS A 143 0.85 -4.79 9.19
N GLY A 144 -0.45 -5.08 8.98
CA GLY A 144 -0.92 -5.98 7.92
C GLY A 144 -0.47 -5.51 6.54
N LEU A 145 -0.63 -4.21 6.27
CA LEU A 145 -0.24 -3.57 5.02
C LEU A 145 1.28 -3.60 4.80
N THR A 146 2.09 -3.31 5.83
CA THR A 146 3.55 -3.41 5.76
C THR A 146 4.02 -4.85 5.49
N SER A 147 3.39 -5.83 6.13
CA SER A 147 3.67 -7.25 5.91
C SER A 147 3.29 -7.69 4.50
N ASN A 148 2.10 -7.29 4.04
CA ASN A 148 1.61 -7.58 2.68
C ASN A 148 2.57 -7.03 1.63
N ARG A 149 3.00 -5.76 1.76
CA ARG A 149 3.98 -5.15 0.85
C ARG A 149 5.25 -6.00 0.76
N ARG A 150 5.84 -6.37 1.90
CA ARG A 150 7.08 -7.16 1.94
C ARG A 150 6.92 -8.48 1.19
N ASN A 151 5.79 -9.15 1.38
CA ASN A 151 5.49 -10.41 0.70
C ASN A 151 5.29 -10.23 -0.80
N VAL A 152 4.57 -9.18 -1.22
CA VAL A 152 4.31 -8.90 -2.65
C VAL A 152 5.63 -8.52 -3.35
N VAL A 153 6.41 -7.59 -2.80
CA VAL A 153 7.72 -7.22 -3.38
C VAL A 153 8.63 -8.44 -3.49
N GLY A 154 8.73 -9.25 -2.43
CA GLY A 154 9.54 -10.47 -2.45
C GLY A 154 9.09 -11.48 -3.49
N LYS A 155 7.77 -11.59 -3.74
CA LYS A 155 7.19 -12.45 -4.77
C LYS A 155 7.50 -11.91 -6.17
N GLU A 156 7.25 -10.62 -6.43
CA GLU A 156 7.49 -10.00 -7.74
C GLU A 156 8.98 -10.05 -8.13
N VAL A 157 9.90 -9.83 -7.19
CA VAL A 157 11.36 -9.99 -7.44
C VAL A 157 11.69 -11.43 -7.82
N ARG A 158 11.14 -12.42 -7.12
CA ARG A 158 11.38 -13.84 -7.44
C ARG A 158 10.85 -14.19 -8.82
N GLU A 159 9.63 -13.78 -9.14
CA GLU A 159 8.99 -14.06 -10.43
C GLU A 159 9.73 -13.38 -11.59
N LEU A 160 10.25 -12.15 -11.41
CA LEU A 160 11.14 -11.50 -12.37
C LEU A 160 12.47 -12.26 -12.57
N CYS A 161 13.08 -12.73 -11.50
CA CYS A 161 14.30 -13.54 -11.58
C CYS A 161 14.05 -14.85 -12.36
N GLU A 162 12.94 -15.54 -12.07
CA GLU A 162 12.56 -16.77 -12.77
C GLU A 162 12.29 -16.51 -14.27
N LEU A 163 11.54 -15.45 -14.58
CA LEU A 163 11.25 -15.06 -15.96
C LEU A 163 12.54 -14.72 -16.72
N THR A 164 13.47 -13.99 -16.09
CA THR A 164 14.77 -13.66 -16.68
C THR A 164 15.61 -14.91 -16.95
N ILE A 165 15.62 -15.89 -16.03
CA ILE A 165 16.33 -17.16 -16.20
C ILE A 165 15.72 -17.97 -17.36
N ARG A 166 14.39 -18.06 -17.43
CA ARG A 166 13.68 -18.76 -18.52
C ARG A 166 13.96 -18.12 -19.87
N LEU A 167 13.81 -16.80 -19.98
CA LEU A 167 14.15 -16.05 -21.18
C LEU A 167 15.60 -16.30 -21.63
N ARG A 168 16.56 -16.30 -20.71
CA ARG A 168 17.96 -16.62 -21.03
C ARG A 168 18.14 -18.05 -21.54
N ALA A 169 17.39 -19.00 -21.01
CA ALA A 169 17.48 -20.40 -21.40
C ALA A 169 16.81 -20.68 -22.76
N GLU A 170 15.67 -20.02 -23.02
CA GLU A 170 14.88 -20.15 -24.25
C GLU A 170 15.54 -19.41 -25.43
N PHE A 171 16.13 -18.24 -25.19
CA PHE A 171 16.76 -17.40 -26.21
C PHE A 171 18.29 -17.44 -26.14
N LYS A 172 18.89 -18.62 -25.92
CA LYS A 172 20.36 -18.79 -25.97
C LYS A 172 20.94 -18.14 -27.24
N PHE A 173 21.57 -16.98 -27.07
CA PHE A 173 22.60 -16.45 -27.98
C PHE A 173 23.90 -17.22 -27.77
#